data_AF-A0A3D2RWJ7-F1
#
_entry.id   AF-A0A3D2RWJ7-F1
#
_cell.length_a   1.000
_cell.length_b   1.000
_cell.length_c   1.000
_cell.angle_alpha   90.00
_cell.angle_beta   90.00
_cell.angle_gamma   90.00
#
_symmetry.space_group_name_H-M   'P 1'
#
loop_
_entity.id
_entity.type
_entity.pdbx_description
1 polymer ?
#
loop_
_entity_poly.entity_id
_entity_poly.type
_entity_poly.pdbx_seq_one_letter_code
_entity_poly.pdbx_strand_id
1 'polypeptide(L)' 'FIDVTESARVGGGFHLTLGASFADYDNDGDLDIYLANDTNQNILYRNNSDGTFT' A
#
# COMPACT_ATOMS: atom_id res chain seq x y z
N PHE A 1 -6.49 -19.21 2.78
CA PHE A 1 -6.18 -17.77 2.83
C PHE A 1 -5.78 -17.43 4.26
N ILE A 2 -4.78 -16.56 4.43
CA ILE A 2 -4.39 -16.01 5.73
C ILE A 2 -4.44 -14.49 5.62
N ASP A 3 -5.03 -13.83 6.61
CA ASP A 3 -5.04 -12.37 6.69
C ASP A 3 -3.66 -11.88 7.13
N VAL A 4 -3.07 -10.98 6.34
CA VAL A 4 -1.74 -10.40 6.58
C VAL A 4 -1.78 -8.87 6.66
N THR A 5 -2.96 -8.26 6.77
CA THR A 5 -3.13 -6.80 6.69
C THR A 5 -2.25 -6.05 7.70
N GLU A 6 -2.27 -6.50 8.96
CA GLU A 6 -1.47 -5.93 10.05
C GLU A 6 0.01 -6.27 9.90
N SER A 7 0.35 -7.53 9.61
CA SER A 7 1.74 -7.97 9.47
C SER A 7 2.45 -7.33 8.27
N ALA A 8 1.71 -7.03 7.20
CA ALA A 8 2.19 -6.32 6.03
C ALA A 8 2.26 -4.80 6.23
N ARG A 9 1.73 -4.27 7.36
CA ARG A 9 1.72 -2.84 7.71
C ARG A 9 0.89 -1.95 6.79
N VAL A 10 -0.16 -2.49 6.19
CA VAL A 10 -1.09 -1.74 5.31
C VAL A 10 -2.45 -1.46 5.95
N GLY A 11 -2.62 -1.77 7.24
CA GLY A 11 -3.86 -1.55 7.99
C GLY A 11 -4.12 -0.10 8.44
N GLY A 12 -3.52 0.91 7.78
CA GLY A 12 -3.32 2.31 8.21
C GLY A 12 -4.56 3.19 8.50
N GLY A 13 -5.63 2.63 9.04
CA GLY A 13 -6.88 3.28 9.39
C GLY A 13 -7.95 3.13 8.32
N PHE A 14 -9.16 3.60 8.63
CA PHE A 14 -10.26 3.62 7.68
C PHE A 14 -10.17 4.87 6.81
N HIS A 15 -9.94 4.69 5.50
CA HIS A 15 -9.98 5.73 4.48
C HIS A 15 -11.01 5.35 3.43
N LEU A 16 -11.72 6.34 2.86
CA LEU A 16 -12.58 6.09 1.72
C LEU A 16 -11.70 6.02 0.45
N THR A 17 -11.18 4.84 0.16
CA THR A 17 -10.36 4.57 -1.02
C THR A 17 -11.24 4.28 -2.23
N LEU A 18 -11.08 5.05 -3.30
CA LEU A 18 -11.82 4.90 -4.55
C LEU A 18 -11.03 4.13 -5.63
N GLY A 19 -9.73 3.96 -5.45
CA GLY A 19 -8.88 3.21 -6.35
C GLY A 19 -7.58 2.75 -5.70
N ALA A 20 -7.09 1.60 -6.15
CA ALA A 20 -5.78 1.06 -5.80
C ALA A 20 -5.03 0.67 -7.08
N SER A 21 -3.74 0.96 -7.15
CA SER A 21 -2.88 0.60 -8.26
C SER A 21 -1.52 0.11 -7.77
N PHE A 22 -0.90 -0.77 -8.55
CA PHE A 22 0.46 -1.25 -8.31
C PHE A 22 1.42 -0.67 -9.34
N ALA A 23 2.57 -0.19 -8.88
CA ALA A 23 3.65 0.31 -9.73
C ALA A 23 4.97 0.19 -8.98
N ASP A 24 6.06 -0.04 -9.69
CA ASP A 24 7.42 0.09 -9.17
C ASP A 24 7.81 1.58 -9.27
N TYR A 25 7.58 2.36 -8.19
CA TYR A 25 7.69 3.82 -8.27
C TYR A 25 9.13 4.32 -8.12
N ASP A 26 10.00 3.51 -7.53
CA ASP A 26 11.38 3.86 -7.21
C ASP A 26 12.43 3.11 -8.05
N ASN A 27 11.99 2.15 -8.88
CA ASN A 27 12.79 1.28 -9.73
C ASN A 27 13.68 0.30 -8.95
N ASP A 28 13.22 -0.17 -7.79
CA ASP A 28 13.91 -1.22 -7.03
C ASP A 28 13.54 -2.64 -7.47
N GLY A 29 12.54 -2.77 -8.35
CA GLY A 29 12.07 -4.03 -8.92
C GLY A 29 10.93 -4.69 -8.16
N ASP A 30 10.47 -4.09 -7.06
CA ASP A 30 9.29 -4.51 -6.33
C ASP A 30 8.08 -3.63 -6.65
N LEU A 31 6.87 -4.22 -6.61
CA LEU A 31 5.64 -3.46 -6.81
C LEU A 31 5.20 -2.81 -5.50
N ASP A 32 5.01 -1.50 -5.56
CA ASP A 32 4.45 -0.66 -4.51
C ASP A 32 2.93 -0.51 -4.66
N ILE A 33 2.27 0.07 -3.66
CA ILE A 33 0.81 0.28 -3.67
C ILE A 33 0.51 1.77 -3.58
N TYR A 34 -0.30 2.27 -4.51
CA TYR A 34 -0.89 3.60 -4.43
C TYR A 34 -2.39 3.51 -4.19
N LEU A 35 -2.88 4.19 -3.15
CA LEU A 35 -4.28 4.31 -2.80
C LEU A 35 -4.78 5.73 -3.08
N ALA A 36 -5.75 5.84 -3.98
CA ALA A 36 -6.46 7.08 -4.27
C ALA A 36 -7.64 7.23 -3.31
N ASN A 37 -7.46 8.09 -2.31
CA ASN A 37 -8.46 8.37 -1.27
C ASN A 37 -9.27 9.62 -1.64
N ASP A 38 -10.54 9.62 -1.26
CA ASP A 38 -11.45 10.74 -1.54
C ASP A 38 -11.23 11.91 -0.55
N THR A 39 -11.65 11.74 0.70
CA THR A 39 -11.61 12.77 1.76
C THR A 39 -10.31 12.82 2.55
N ASN A 40 -9.37 11.93 2.25
CA ASN A 40 -8.09 11.78 2.94
C ASN A 40 -6.95 11.90 1.94
N GLN A 41 -5.72 12.10 2.44
CA GLN A 41 -4.53 12.07 1.58
C GLN A 41 -4.41 10.71 0.92
N ASN A 42 -3.99 10.71 -0.35
CA ASN A 42 -3.57 9.49 -1.04
C ASN A 42 -2.38 8.88 -0.29
N ILE A 43 -2.31 7.56 -0.28
CA ILE A 43 -1.26 6.82 0.41
C ILE A 43 -0.42 6.11 -0.63
N LEU A 44 0.90 6.23 -0.51
CA LEU A 44 1.85 5.40 -1.22
C LEU A 44 2.54 4.51 -0.18
N TYR A 45 2.41 3.20 -0.35
CA TYR A 45 3.09 2.19 0.42
C TYR A 45 4.26 1.66 -0.38
N ARG A 46 5.48 1.85 0.11
CA ARG A 46 6.69 1.29 -0.50
C ARG A 46 6.89 -0.15 -0.04
N ASN A 47 7.11 -1.07 -0.97
CA ASN A 47 7.43 -2.44 -0.65
C ASN A 47 8.86 -2.55 -0.09
N ASN A 48 9.05 -3.28 1.01
CA ASN A 48 10.37 -3.46 1.62
C ASN A 48 11.07 -4.76 1.19
N SER A 49 10.56 -5.44 0.15
CA SER A 49 11.03 -6.75 -0.35
C SER A 49 10.93 -7.91 0.66
N ASP A 50 10.36 -7.70 1.84
CA ASP A 50 10.29 -8.66 2.94
C ASP A 50 8.84 -9.05 3.34
N GLY A 51 7.88 -8.68 2.49
CA GLY A 51 6.45 -8.88 2.74
C GLY A 51 5.81 -7.79 3.61
N THR A 52 6.54 -6.72 3.93
CA THR A 52 6.02 -5.54 4.62
C THR A 52 6.09 -4.28 3.76
N PHE A 53 5.32 -3.25 4.12
CA PHE A 53 5.33 -1.94 3.48
C PHE A 53 5.69 -0.82 4.46
N THR A 54 6.21 0.30 3.93
CA THR A 54 6.43 1.57 4.67
C THR A 54 5.69 2.74 4.07
#